data_AF-A0A9P3PGX1-F1
#
_entry.id   AF-A0A9P3PGX1-F1
#
_cell.length_a   1.000
_cell.length_b   1.000
_cell.length_c   1.000
_cell.angle_alpha   90.00
_cell.angle_beta   90.00
_cell.angle_gamma   90.00
#
_symmetry.space_group_name_H-M   'P 1'
#
loop_
_entity.id
_entity.type
_entity.pdbx_description
1 polymer ?
#
loop_
_entity_poly.entity_id
_entity_poly.type
_entity_poly.pdbx_seq_one_letter_code
_entity_poly.pdbx_strand_id
1 'polypeptide(L)'
;MSKSSTTQRSTFANIVTTDVHTMNTHLLRCQICLNLHPVLQFKFFPCGHGFCTACIENIFSHNPKCPHCRVTLRRREAHVVYIDIPSPEEERAAKVETLVEGFAQMDRNSKLISVENAGKKLNAFVKEVEGGQDTYSSLLQAVEDFKERIIPAFRKAEEQAKEIETLKKKLEVCQHDLAGSVSRVKPLEKELGKMRSNLCQVEQERDQAIGLAEQASQETIRLRQRLARTEQEVHDLQAETKRYKEHLLQQANIARSQNKKIERLKKDSNKSKAQPTQENARSEVVLESEKSVTQSYDACEVDLEMPLTPSSSLERPLSTHANNVRHDFEAMPPPGGFRSDWQLPDKFSKKRKRDSENGRTDGFPLSLDTKGRPLRTVQLGTRRTLRAPLR
;
A
#
# COMPACT_ATOMS: atom_id res chain seq x y z
N MET A 1 -2.45 -17.72 -63.09
CA MET A 1 -2.45 -17.05 -64.40
C MET A 1 -3.85 -16.52 -64.65
N SER A 2 -4.10 -15.30 -64.22
CA SER A 2 -5.42 -14.66 -64.22
C SER A 2 -5.49 -13.74 -65.43
N LYS A 3 -6.34 -14.08 -66.41
CA LYS A 3 -6.51 -13.29 -67.64
C LYS A 3 -7.28 -12.01 -67.30
N SER A 4 -6.56 -10.89 -67.27
CA SER A 4 -7.12 -9.55 -67.25
C SER A 4 -7.77 -9.25 -68.59
N SER A 5 -9.09 -9.15 -68.59
CA SER A 5 -9.87 -8.67 -69.73
C SER A 5 -9.72 -7.16 -69.87
N THR A 6 -8.86 -6.74 -70.80
CA THR A 6 -8.71 -5.34 -71.23
C THR A 6 -9.96 -4.89 -71.98
N THR A 7 -10.84 -4.18 -71.27
CA THR A 7 -12.00 -3.50 -71.88
C THR A 7 -11.50 -2.28 -72.66
N GLN A 8 -11.53 -2.36 -73.99
CA GLN A 8 -11.30 -1.21 -74.86
C GLN A 8 -12.45 -0.20 -74.68
N ARG A 9 -12.16 0.94 -74.04
CA ARG A 9 -13.03 2.13 -74.05
C ARG A 9 -13.02 2.71 -75.46
N SER A 10 -14.09 2.43 -76.21
CA SER A 10 -14.42 3.10 -77.47
C SER A 10 -14.68 4.59 -77.19
N THR A 11 -14.08 5.43 -78.02
CA THR A 11 -14.08 6.89 -77.97
C THR A 11 -15.49 7.47 -78.07
N PHE A 12 -15.80 8.36 -77.12
CA PHE A 12 -17.07 9.03 -76.95
C PHE A 12 -17.47 9.88 -78.16
N ALA A 13 -18.78 9.92 -78.42
CA ALA A 13 -19.42 10.72 -79.45
C ALA A 13 -19.13 12.22 -79.29
N ASN A 14 -18.83 12.89 -80.40
CA ASN A 14 -18.75 14.35 -80.48
C ASN A 14 -20.15 14.93 -80.35
N ILE A 15 -20.52 15.35 -79.15
CA ILE A 15 -21.73 16.13 -78.89
C ILE A 15 -21.36 17.60 -79.12
N VAL A 16 -21.96 18.22 -80.13
CA VAL A 16 -21.81 19.65 -80.39
C VAL A 16 -23.02 20.35 -79.77
N THR A 17 -22.81 21.10 -78.70
CA THR A 17 -23.83 21.95 -78.07
C THR A 17 -23.68 23.37 -78.60
N THR A 18 -24.70 23.86 -79.32
CA THR A 18 -24.84 25.27 -79.65
C THR A 18 -26.04 25.82 -78.90
N ASP A 19 -25.73 26.66 -77.91
CA ASP A 19 -26.60 27.54 -77.12
C ASP A 19 -27.35 28.53 -78.06
N VAL A 20 -28.59 29.01 -77.83
CA VAL A 20 -29.43 29.18 -76.65
C VAL A 20 -30.91 29.09 -77.11
N HIS A 21 -31.82 28.55 -76.27
CA HIS A 21 -33.29 28.75 -76.32
C HIS A 21 -34.24 27.77 -77.04
N THR A 22 -33.94 26.48 -77.14
CA THR A 22 -34.98 25.51 -77.57
C THR A 22 -34.81 24.14 -76.91
N MET A 23 -35.85 23.69 -76.21
CA MET A 23 -36.08 22.35 -75.65
C MET A 23 -36.11 21.22 -76.72
N ASN A 24 -35.40 21.35 -77.85
CA ASN A 24 -35.56 20.41 -78.97
C ASN A 24 -34.39 20.28 -79.97
N THR A 25 -33.18 20.79 -79.69
CA THR A 25 -32.11 20.80 -80.71
C THR A 25 -30.80 20.16 -80.26
N HIS A 26 -30.84 19.11 -79.45
CA HIS A 26 -29.71 18.19 -79.44
C HIS A 26 -29.69 17.46 -80.80
N LEU A 27 -28.67 17.77 -81.61
CA LEU A 27 -28.48 17.20 -82.92
C LEU A 27 -27.38 16.15 -82.86
N LEU A 28 -27.69 14.94 -83.32
CA LEU A 28 -26.73 13.85 -83.49
C LEU A 28 -26.39 13.69 -84.97
N ARG A 29 -25.10 13.54 -85.28
CA ARG A 29 -24.64 13.29 -86.64
C ARG A 29 -24.78 11.81 -86.99
N CYS A 30 -25.64 11.48 -87.96
CA CYS A 30 -25.78 10.12 -88.46
C CYS A 30 -24.55 9.72 -89.27
N GLN A 31 -23.94 8.58 -88.94
CA GLN A 31 -22.72 8.13 -89.62
C GLN A 31 -22.96 7.53 -91.01
N ILE A 32 -24.23 7.32 -91.40
CA ILE A 32 -24.59 6.77 -92.72
C ILE A 32 -24.81 7.92 -93.71
N CYS A 33 -25.73 8.85 -93.40
CA CYS A 33 -26.01 10.00 -94.26
C CYS A 33 -25.15 11.23 -93.97
N LEU A 34 -24.36 11.21 -92.89
CA LEU A 34 -23.49 12.29 -92.42
C LEU A 34 -24.20 13.59 -92.00
N ASN A 35 -25.54 13.61 -91.97
CA ASN A 35 -26.37 14.74 -91.60
C ASN A 35 -26.66 14.79 -90.09
N LEU A 36 -27.00 16.00 -89.60
CA LEU A 36 -27.43 16.26 -88.23
C LEU A 36 -28.94 16.03 -88.09
N HIS A 37 -29.34 15.25 -87.09
CA HIS A 37 -30.74 14.91 -86.82
C HIS A 37 -31.08 15.13 -85.34
N PRO A 38 -32.32 15.54 -85.01
CA PRO A 38 -32.79 15.59 -83.63
C PRO A 38 -32.60 14.23 -82.92
N VAL A 39 -32.21 14.23 -81.64
CA VAL A 39 -32.03 13.00 -80.84
C VAL A 39 -33.25 12.08 -80.91
N LEU A 40 -34.47 12.63 -80.92
CA LEU A 40 -35.72 11.87 -81.04
C LEU A 40 -35.84 11.06 -82.34
N GLN A 41 -35.14 11.47 -83.40
CA GLN A 41 -35.11 10.76 -84.68
C GLN A 41 -34.01 9.70 -84.74
N PHE A 42 -33.17 9.60 -83.72
CA PHE A 42 -32.11 8.62 -83.60
C PHE A 42 -32.61 7.39 -82.82
N LYS A 43 -32.28 6.20 -83.31
CA LYS A 43 -32.48 4.96 -82.55
C LYS A 43 -31.16 4.25 -82.41
N PHE A 44 -30.94 3.73 -81.21
CA PHE A 44 -29.76 2.96 -80.85
C PHE A 44 -30.10 1.47 -80.83
N PHE A 45 -29.10 0.66 -81.13
CA PHE A 45 -29.19 -0.79 -81.11
C PHE A 45 -28.34 -1.36 -79.96
N PRO A 46 -28.58 -2.62 -79.53
CA PRO A 46 -27.80 -3.27 -78.47
C PRO A 46 -26.29 -3.32 -78.75
N CYS A 47 -25.88 -3.19 -80.01
CA CYS A 47 -24.47 -3.08 -80.40
C CYS A 47 -23.85 -1.69 -80.12
N GLY A 48 -24.59 -0.76 -79.49
CA GLY A 48 -24.14 0.58 -79.09
C GLY A 48 -24.18 1.64 -80.21
N HIS A 49 -24.45 1.25 -81.45
CA HIS A 49 -24.49 2.18 -82.58
C HIS A 49 -25.89 2.73 -82.80
N GLY A 50 -25.98 4.02 -83.08
CA GLY A 50 -27.22 4.72 -83.38
C GLY A 50 -27.24 5.33 -84.78
N PHE A 51 -28.42 5.38 -85.40
CA PHE A 51 -28.62 5.95 -86.72
C PHE A 51 -29.94 6.72 -86.78
N CYS A 52 -30.09 7.64 -87.76
CA CYS A 52 -31.36 8.31 -87.97
C CYS A 52 -32.41 7.34 -88.54
N THR A 53 -33.69 7.61 -88.24
CA THR A 53 -34.81 6.72 -88.58
C THR A 53 -34.85 6.35 -90.08
N ALA A 54 -34.60 7.31 -90.97
CA ALA A 54 -34.55 7.06 -92.41
C ALA A 54 -33.43 6.07 -92.82
N CYS A 55 -32.23 6.22 -92.24
CA CYS A 55 -31.12 5.29 -92.53
C CYS A 55 -31.39 3.89 -91.95
N ILE A 56 -32.09 3.80 -90.82
CA ILE A 56 -32.49 2.52 -90.22
C ILE A 56 -33.46 1.77 -91.13
N GLU A 57 -34.46 2.46 -91.69
CA GLU A 57 -35.40 1.86 -92.65
C GLU A 57 -34.68 1.34 -93.89
N ASN A 58 -33.68 2.08 -94.37
CA ASN A 58 -32.84 1.66 -95.48
C ASN A 58 -32.00 0.41 -95.15
N ILE A 59 -31.38 0.37 -93.97
CA ILE A 59 -30.61 -0.80 -93.49
C ILE A 59 -31.50 -2.05 -93.50
N PHE A 60 -32.72 -1.96 -92.95
CA PHE A 60 -33.63 -3.11 -92.88
C PHE A 60 -34.18 -3.55 -94.24
N SER A 61 -34.18 -2.68 -95.24
CA SER A 61 -34.65 -3.00 -96.59
C SER A 61 -33.60 -3.74 -97.42
N HIS A 62 -32.31 -3.53 -97.14
CA HIS A 62 -31.21 -4.12 -97.93
C HIS A 62 -30.41 -5.18 -97.18
N ASN A 63 -29.91 -4.88 -95.97
CA ASN A 63 -29.04 -5.77 -95.23
C ASN A 63 -29.13 -5.45 -93.73
N PRO A 64 -29.81 -6.28 -92.91
CA PRO A 64 -30.03 -6.01 -91.49
C PRO A 64 -28.78 -6.28 -90.64
N LYS A 65 -27.64 -5.72 -91.01
CA LYS A 65 -26.39 -5.73 -90.27
C LYS A 65 -25.95 -4.30 -90.00
N CYS A 66 -25.43 -4.04 -88.81
CA CYS A 66 -24.92 -2.73 -88.44
C CYS A 66 -23.78 -2.30 -89.38
N PRO A 67 -23.84 -1.12 -90.00
CA PRO A 67 -22.77 -0.64 -90.89
C PRO A 67 -21.40 -0.49 -90.21
N HIS A 68 -21.36 -0.27 -88.89
CA HIS A 68 -20.11 -0.12 -88.13
C HIS A 68 -19.52 -1.45 -87.65
N CYS A 69 -20.30 -2.25 -86.91
CA CYS A 69 -19.80 -3.45 -86.26
C CYS A 69 -20.24 -4.77 -86.92
N ARG A 70 -21.04 -4.70 -88.00
CA ARG A 70 -21.56 -5.84 -88.77
C ARG A 70 -22.44 -6.83 -87.99
N VAL A 71 -22.77 -6.55 -86.73
CA VAL A 71 -23.72 -7.33 -85.92
C VAL A 71 -25.10 -7.29 -86.58
N THR A 72 -25.77 -8.44 -86.67
CA THR A 72 -27.13 -8.54 -87.18
C THR A 72 -28.09 -7.76 -86.28
N LEU A 73 -28.85 -6.84 -86.85
CA LEU A 73 -29.79 -5.98 -86.15
C LEU A 73 -31.22 -6.52 -86.27
N ARG A 74 -32.02 -6.40 -85.21
CA ARG A 74 -33.48 -6.64 -85.30
C ARG A 74 -34.25 -5.34 -85.13
N ARG A 75 -35.31 -5.15 -85.92
CA ARG A 75 -36.13 -3.92 -85.89
C ARG A 75 -36.71 -3.62 -84.51
N ARG A 76 -37.05 -4.66 -83.74
CA ARG A 76 -37.60 -4.55 -82.39
C ARG A 76 -36.57 -4.14 -81.33
N GLU A 77 -35.27 -4.20 -81.65
CA GLU A 77 -34.18 -3.83 -80.72
C GLU A 77 -33.79 -2.35 -80.83
N ALA A 78 -34.32 -1.64 -81.84
CA ALA A 78 -34.12 -0.22 -82.00
C ALA A 78 -34.90 0.54 -80.91
N HIS A 79 -34.19 1.27 -80.05
CA HIS A 79 -34.78 2.06 -78.98
C HIS A 79 -34.31 3.51 -79.05
N VAL A 80 -35.18 4.42 -78.62
CA VAL A 80 -34.86 5.85 -78.48
C VAL A 80 -34.21 6.03 -77.10
N VAL A 81 -33.08 6.73 -77.06
CA VAL A 81 -32.44 7.12 -75.80
C VAL A 81 -32.90 8.52 -75.47
N TYR A 82 -33.64 8.65 -74.37
CA TYR A 82 -33.99 9.95 -73.80
C TYR A 82 -32.85 10.35 -72.87
N ILE A 83 -32.14 11.41 -73.23
CA ILE A 83 -31.13 12.02 -72.36
C ILE A 83 -31.83 13.21 -71.72
N ASP A 84 -32.16 13.07 -70.43
CA ASP A 84 -32.60 14.19 -69.63
C ASP A 84 -31.34 14.97 -69.24
N ILE A 85 -31.12 16.10 -69.90
CA ILE A 85 -30.02 16.99 -69.58
C ILE A 85 -30.60 17.96 -68.57
N PRO A 86 -30.23 17.87 -67.28
CA PRO A 86 -30.76 18.76 -66.27
C PRO A 86 -30.49 20.18 -66.72
N SER A 87 -31.48 21.04 -66.55
CA SER A 87 -31.27 22.46 -66.79
C SER A 87 -30.10 22.94 -65.92
N PRO A 88 -29.37 24.01 -66.33
CA PRO A 88 -28.31 24.58 -65.51
C PRO A 88 -28.78 24.95 -64.08
N GLU A 89 -30.08 25.25 -63.93
CA GLU A 89 -30.72 25.52 -62.65
C GLU A 89 -30.89 24.25 -61.80
N GLU A 90 -31.31 23.14 -62.41
CA GLU A 90 -31.43 21.84 -61.73
C GLU A 90 -30.06 21.28 -61.31
N GLU A 91 -29.02 21.43 -62.15
CA GLU A 91 -27.66 21.01 -61.77
C GLU A 91 -27.13 21.82 -60.59
N ARG A 92 -27.41 23.14 -60.56
CA ARG A 92 -27.07 24.01 -59.42
C ARG A 92 -27.85 23.58 -58.17
N ALA A 93 -29.14 23.31 -58.28
CA ALA A 93 -29.98 22.86 -57.17
C ALA A 93 -29.46 21.54 -56.58
N ALA A 94 -29.10 20.56 -57.42
CA ALA A 94 -28.52 19.30 -56.98
C ALA A 94 -27.16 19.48 -56.27
N LYS A 95 -26.31 20.40 -56.76
CA LYS A 95 -25.05 20.75 -56.07
C LYS A 95 -25.29 21.42 -54.72
N VAL A 96 -26.31 22.27 -54.59
CA VAL A 96 -26.73 22.86 -53.30
C VAL A 96 -27.22 21.76 -52.35
N GLU A 97 -28.09 20.87 -52.82
CA GLU A 97 -28.67 19.81 -52.01
C GLU A 97 -27.59 18.85 -51.48
N THR A 98 -26.66 18.42 -52.33
CA THR A 98 -25.52 17.60 -51.92
C THR A 98 -24.59 18.29 -50.92
N LEU A 99 -24.42 19.62 -51.02
CA LEU A 99 -23.70 20.39 -50.00
C LEU A 99 -24.47 20.41 -48.67
N VAL A 100 -25.76 20.76 -48.71
CA VAL A 100 -26.63 20.84 -47.53
C VAL A 100 -26.69 19.49 -46.81
N GLU A 101 -26.84 18.40 -47.55
CA GLU A 101 -26.83 17.04 -47.00
C GLU A 101 -25.47 16.71 -46.37
N GLY A 102 -24.37 17.11 -47.00
CA GLY A 102 -23.02 16.98 -46.44
C GLY A 102 -22.83 17.76 -45.13
N PHE A 103 -23.44 18.94 -45.00
CA PHE A 103 -23.45 19.70 -43.75
C PHE A 103 -24.34 19.07 -42.69
N ALA A 104 -25.51 18.54 -43.07
CA ALA A 104 -26.43 17.87 -42.15
C ALA A 104 -25.83 16.60 -41.53
N GLN A 105 -24.90 15.95 -42.25
CA GLN A 105 -24.16 14.79 -41.75
C GLN A 105 -23.02 15.15 -40.79
N MET A 106 -22.64 16.43 -40.66
CA MET A 106 -21.60 16.85 -39.72
C MET A 106 -22.17 17.04 -38.32
N ASP A 107 -21.70 16.20 -37.39
CA ASP A 107 -22.09 16.19 -35.99
C ASP A 107 -20.94 16.65 -35.06
N ARG A 108 -21.19 16.63 -33.75
CA ARG A 108 -20.19 16.98 -32.71
C ARG A 108 -18.97 16.04 -32.70
N ASN A 109 -19.07 14.87 -33.31
CA ASN A 109 -18.00 13.86 -33.36
C ASN A 109 -17.21 13.93 -34.67
N SER A 110 -17.60 14.81 -35.59
CA SER A 110 -16.97 14.94 -36.88
C SER A 110 -15.54 15.47 -36.72
N LYS A 111 -14.61 14.87 -37.47
CA LYS A 111 -13.19 15.24 -37.42
C LYS A 111 -12.99 16.66 -37.94
N LEU A 112 -12.07 17.42 -37.32
CA LEU A 112 -11.72 18.79 -37.74
C LEU A 112 -11.42 18.88 -39.26
N ILE A 113 -10.72 17.88 -39.79
CA ILE A 113 -10.38 17.79 -41.22
C ILE A 113 -11.64 17.75 -42.10
N SER A 114 -12.72 17.09 -41.66
CA SER A 114 -13.98 17.04 -42.39
C SER A 114 -14.66 18.41 -42.44
N VAL A 115 -14.64 19.13 -41.31
CA VAL A 115 -15.22 20.48 -41.18
C VAL A 115 -14.43 21.50 -42.03
N GLU A 116 -13.10 21.43 -42.02
CA GLU A 116 -12.25 22.26 -42.87
C GLU A 116 -12.48 21.98 -44.37
N ASN A 117 -12.62 20.71 -44.74
CA ASN A 117 -12.90 20.32 -46.13
C ASN A 117 -14.30 20.75 -46.58
N ALA A 118 -15.30 20.69 -45.70
CA ALA A 118 -16.64 21.22 -45.98
C ALA A 118 -16.60 22.73 -46.23
N GLY A 119 -15.86 23.48 -45.41
CA GLY A 119 -15.63 24.91 -45.62
C GLY A 119 -14.93 25.23 -46.95
N LYS A 120 -13.96 24.40 -47.37
CA LYS A 120 -13.30 24.53 -48.69
C LYS A 120 -14.25 24.24 -49.86
N LYS A 121 -15.09 23.20 -49.76
CA LYS A 121 -16.09 22.85 -50.78
C LYS A 121 -17.14 23.95 -50.93
N LEU A 122 -17.63 24.50 -49.82
CA LEU A 122 -18.57 25.61 -49.83
C LEU A 122 -17.96 26.84 -50.50
N ASN A 123 -16.70 27.16 -50.20
CA ASN A 123 -15.95 28.23 -50.87
C ASN A 123 -15.80 28.01 -52.39
N ALA A 124 -15.55 26.78 -52.83
CA ALA A 124 -15.44 26.45 -54.24
C ALA A 124 -16.79 26.61 -54.96
N PHE A 125 -17.86 26.15 -54.32
CA PHE A 125 -19.22 26.29 -54.84
C PHE A 125 -19.65 27.75 -54.97
N VAL A 126 -19.36 28.57 -53.95
CA VAL A 126 -19.63 30.01 -54.01
C VAL A 126 -18.97 30.64 -55.24
N LYS A 127 -17.69 30.32 -55.53
CA LYS A 127 -16.99 30.84 -56.72
C LYS A 127 -17.58 30.41 -58.06
N GLU A 128 -18.30 29.29 -58.10
CA GLU A 128 -18.91 28.73 -59.32
C GLU A 128 -20.31 29.33 -59.60
N VAL A 129 -21.00 29.81 -58.56
CA VAL A 129 -22.32 30.42 -58.69
C VAL A 129 -22.19 31.90 -59.06
N GLU A 130 -22.19 32.19 -60.36
CA GLU A 130 -22.47 33.53 -60.90
C GLU A 130 -23.98 33.82 -60.74
N GLY A 131 -24.36 34.39 -59.59
CA GLY A 131 -25.75 34.70 -59.23
C GLY A 131 -25.90 36.12 -58.70
N GLY A 132 -27.16 36.56 -58.54
CA GLY A 132 -27.52 37.90 -58.08
C GLY A 132 -26.72 38.35 -56.85
N GLN A 133 -26.23 39.60 -56.90
CA GLN A 133 -25.23 40.16 -55.99
C GLN A 133 -25.62 40.05 -54.50
N ASP A 134 -26.93 40.01 -54.20
CA ASP A 134 -27.48 39.97 -52.85
C ASP A 134 -27.49 38.55 -52.23
N THR A 135 -27.81 37.51 -52.99
CA THR A 135 -27.77 36.12 -52.46
C THR A 135 -26.35 35.62 -52.31
N TYR A 136 -25.47 36.04 -53.22
CA TYR A 136 -24.04 35.73 -53.18
C TYR A 136 -23.36 36.33 -51.94
N SER A 137 -23.66 37.60 -51.62
CA SER A 137 -23.10 38.26 -50.44
C SER A 137 -23.59 37.64 -49.13
N SER A 138 -24.88 37.29 -49.04
CA SER A 138 -25.43 36.59 -47.87
C SER A 138 -24.79 35.21 -47.67
N LEU A 139 -24.58 34.45 -48.75
CA LEU A 139 -23.94 33.14 -48.69
C LEU A 139 -22.47 33.25 -48.26
N LEU A 140 -21.71 34.19 -48.83
CA LEU A 140 -20.33 34.46 -48.43
C LEU A 140 -20.21 34.81 -46.95
N GLN A 141 -21.09 35.69 -46.46
CA GLN A 141 -21.10 36.07 -45.06
C GLN A 141 -21.40 34.86 -44.15
N ALA A 142 -22.30 33.97 -44.56
CA ALA A 142 -22.56 32.72 -43.83
C ALA A 142 -21.34 31.77 -43.85
N VAL A 143 -20.59 31.70 -44.95
CA VAL A 143 -19.33 30.92 -45.02
C VAL A 143 -18.26 31.49 -44.10
N GLU A 144 -18.15 32.82 -44.02
CA GLU A 144 -17.21 33.50 -43.14
C GLU A 144 -17.59 33.29 -41.67
N ASP A 145 -18.86 33.47 -41.28
CA ASP A 145 -19.33 33.15 -39.92
C ASP A 145 -19.09 31.68 -39.56
N PHE A 146 -19.32 30.76 -40.51
CA PHE A 146 -19.00 29.35 -40.31
C PHE A 146 -17.52 29.13 -40.01
N LYS A 147 -16.62 29.76 -40.76
CA LYS A 147 -15.17 29.62 -40.54
C LYS A 147 -14.71 30.24 -39.24
N GLU A 148 -15.23 31.42 -38.89
CA GLU A 148 -14.81 32.15 -37.70
C GLU A 148 -15.38 31.55 -36.42
N ARG A 149 -16.58 30.97 -36.46
CA ARG A 149 -17.25 30.45 -35.27
C ARG A 149 -17.12 28.94 -35.09
N ILE A 150 -17.27 28.17 -36.16
CA ILE A 150 -17.35 26.70 -36.07
C ILE A 150 -15.95 26.06 -36.03
N ILE A 151 -15.02 26.48 -36.90
CA ILE A 151 -13.68 25.87 -36.96
C ILE A 151 -12.92 26.02 -35.62
N PRO A 152 -12.88 27.20 -34.97
CA PRO A 152 -12.21 27.33 -33.67
C PRO A 152 -12.87 26.49 -32.58
N ALA A 153 -14.20 26.32 -32.61
CA ALA A 153 -14.92 25.47 -31.67
C ALA A 153 -14.51 23.99 -31.80
N PHE A 154 -14.43 23.48 -33.03
CA PHE A 154 -13.96 22.10 -33.28
C PHE A 154 -12.48 21.91 -32.92
N ARG A 155 -11.62 22.91 -33.18
CA ARG A 155 -10.21 22.87 -32.75
C ARG A 155 -10.09 22.77 -31.23
N LYS A 156 -10.80 23.63 -30.50
CA LYS A 156 -10.83 23.60 -29.03
C LYS A 156 -11.38 22.28 -28.51
N ALA A 157 -12.42 21.73 -29.14
CA ALA A 157 -12.97 20.43 -28.77
C ALA A 157 -11.96 19.29 -28.97
N GLU A 158 -11.20 19.29 -30.07
CA GLU A 158 -10.14 18.29 -30.31
C GLU A 158 -8.97 18.43 -29.31
N GLU A 159 -8.55 19.65 -29.00
CA GLU A 159 -7.54 19.93 -27.97
C GLU A 159 -7.98 19.43 -26.59
N GLN A 160 -9.22 19.74 -26.20
CA GLN A 160 -9.81 19.25 -24.95
C GLN A 160 -9.93 17.73 -24.94
N ALA A 161 -10.31 17.10 -26.06
CA ALA A 161 -10.37 15.64 -26.16
C ALA A 161 -8.99 14.99 -25.96
N LYS A 162 -7.94 15.56 -26.56
CA LYS A 162 -6.55 15.14 -26.33
C LYS A 162 -6.13 15.32 -24.88
N GLU A 163 -6.44 16.46 -24.27
CA GLU A 163 -6.15 16.72 -22.87
C GLU A 163 -6.85 15.70 -21.96
N ILE A 164 -8.14 15.45 -22.17
CA ILE A 164 -8.91 14.44 -21.44
C ILE A 164 -8.26 13.06 -21.59
N GLU A 165 -7.81 12.68 -22.79
CA GLU A 165 -7.12 11.41 -23.00
C GLU A 165 -5.79 11.35 -22.24
N THR A 166 -4.99 12.42 -22.23
CA THR A 166 -3.75 12.46 -21.45
C THR A 166 -4.00 12.40 -19.95
N LEU A 167 -5.05 13.06 -19.46
CA LEU A 167 -5.45 13.03 -18.05
C LEU A 167 -5.93 11.64 -17.64
N LYS A 168 -6.69 10.95 -18.50
CA LYS A 168 -7.10 9.56 -18.28
C LYS A 168 -5.88 8.63 -18.15
N LYS A 169 -4.91 8.73 -19.06
CA LYS A 169 -3.66 7.94 -18.99
C LYS A 169 -2.86 8.22 -17.71
N LYS A 170 -2.76 9.49 -17.30
CA LYS A 170 -2.10 9.87 -16.04
C LYS A 170 -2.83 9.29 -14.83
N LEU A 171 -4.15 9.34 -14.83
CA LEU A 171 -4.99 8.80 -13.77
C LEU A 171 -4.83 7.28 -13.65
N GLU A 172 -4.78 6.54 -14.76
CA GLU A 172 -4.52 5.10 -14.77
C GLU A 172 -3.15 4.76 -14.16
N VAL A 173 -2.10 5.51 -14.53
CA VAL A 173 -0.75 5.32 -13.95
C VAL A 173 -0.76 5.60 -12.43
N CYS A 174 -1.36 6.71 -12.00
CA CYS A 174 -1.46 7.03 -10.57
C CYS A 174 -2.27 5.98 -9.79
N GLN A 175 -3.35 5.45 -10.38
CA GLN A 175 -4.13 4.37 -9.77
C GLN A 175 -3.30 3.09 -9.63
N HIS A 176 -2.54 2.73 -10.66
CA HIS A 176 -1.63 1.58 -10.60
C HIS A 176 -0.53 1.77 -9.53
N ASP A 177 0.08 2.95 -9.46
CA ASP A 177 1.10 3.27 -8.45
C ASP A 177 0.53 3.25 -7.03
N LEU A 178 -0.69 3.75 -6.84
CA LEU A 178 -1.41 3.66 -5.57
C LEU A 178 -1.69 2.21 -5.18
N ALA A 179 -2.18 1.39 -6.12
CA ALA A 179 -2.42 -0.03 -5.88
C ALA A 179 -1.13 -0.80 -5.53
N GLY A 180 -0.02 -0.48 -6.21
CA GLY A 180 1.30 -1.00 -5.88
C GLY A 180 1.75 -0.57 -4.48
N SER A 181 1.53 0.68 -4.11
CA SER A 181 1.86 1.21 -2.78
C SER A 181 1.04 0.54 -1.67
N VAL A 182 -0.27 0.39 -1.86
CA VAL A 182 -1.15 -0.35 -0.94
C VAL A 182 -0.69 -1.80 -0.77
N SER A 183 -0.27 -2.45 -1.85
CA SER A 183 0.24 -3.82 -1.81
C SER A 183 1.54 -3.94 -1.01
N ARG A 184 2.38 -2.90 -0.97
CA ARG A 184 3.59 -2.85 -0.14
C ARG A 184 3.31 -2.58 1.34
N VAL A 185 2.26 -1.83 1.66
CA VAL A 185 1.91 -1.49 3.06
C VAL A 185 1.30 -2.69 3.80
N LYS A 186 0.45 -3.49 3.14
CA LYS A 186 -0.22 -4.66 3.75
C LYS A 186 0.71 -5.66 4.47
N PRO A 187 1.86 -6.11 3.90
CA PRO A 187 2.76 -7.01 4.62
C PRO A 187 3.42 -6.35 5.83
N LEU A 188 3.73 -5.04 5.74
CA LEU A 188 4.31 -4.29 6.86
C LEU A 188 3.32 -4.15 8.01
N GLU A 189 2.03 -3.95 7.74
CA GLU A 189 0.97 -3.95 8.77
C GLU A 189 0.88 -5.31 9.48
N LYS A 190 1.01 -6.41 8.73
CA LYS A 190 1.03 -7.77 9.29
C LYS A 190 2.27 -7.99 10.16
N GLU A 191 3.44 -7.52 9.74
CA GLU A 191 4.67 -7.59 10.53
C GLU A 191 4.57 -6.74 11.80
N LEU A 192 4.03 -5.51 11.71
CA LEU A 192 3.74 -4.68 12.88
C LEU A 192 2.78 -5.38 13.85
N GLY A 193 1.76 -6.06 13.34
CA GLY A 193 0.85 -6.88 14.15
C GLY A 193 1.60 -7.97 14.92
N LYS A 194 2.47 -8.73 14.26
CA LYS A 194 3.30 -9.77 14.90
C LYS A 194 4.23 -9.17 15.96
N MET A 195 4.90 -8.08 15.65
CA MET A 195 5.82 -7.41 16.59
C MET A 195 5.08 -6.90 17.82
N ARG A 196 3.85 -6.39 17.68
CA ARG A 196 3.00 -5.97 18.80
C ARG A 196 2.58 -7.16 19.66
N SER A 197 2.16 -8.27 19.06
CA SER A 197 1.84 -9.51 19.80
C SER A 197 3.04 -10.02 20.58
N ASN A 198 4.22 -10.04 19.97
CA ASN A 198 5.46 -10.46 20.63
C ASN A 198 5.83 -9.52 21.79
N LEU A 199 5.70 -8.21 21.61
CA LEU A 199 5.98 -7.23 22.67
C LEU A 199 5.04 -7.42 23.86
N CYS A 200 3.74 -7.64 23.61
CA CYS A 200 2.76 -7.93 24.66
C CYS A 200 3.09 -9.23 25.42
N GLN A 201 3.54 -10.27 24.71
CA GLN A 201 3.99 -11.52 25.34
C GLN A 201 5.22 -11.29 26.23
N VAL A 202 6.21 -10.55 25.75
CA VAL A 202 7.43 -10.24 26.50
C VAL A 202 7.11 -9.40 27.74
N GLU A 203 6.17 -8.45 27.64
CA GLU A 203 5.69 -7.67 28.80
C GLU A 203 5.01 -8.57 29.84
N GLN A 204 4.17 -9.51 29.41
CA GLN A 204 3.53 -10.47 30.30
C GLN A 204 4.55 -11.38 31.00
N GLU A 205 5.53 -11.89 30.26
CA GLU A 205 6.61 -12.73 30.80
C GLU A 205 7.47 -11.94 31.81
N ARG A 206 7.76 -10.66 31.52
CA ARG A 206 8.44 -9.75 32.45
C ARG A 206 7.66 -9.57 33.73
N ASP A 207 6.36 -9.26 33.64
CA ASP A 207 5.53 -8.98 34.81
C ASP A 207 5.35 -10.25 35.67
N GLN A 208 5.26 -11.42 35.03
CA GLN A 208 5.27 -12.71 35.73
C GLN A 208 6.60 -12.95 36.46
N ALA A 209 7.73 -12.67 35.81
CA ALA A 209 9.05 -12.83 36.42
C ALA A 209 9.24 -11.88 37.63
N ILE A 210 8.75 -10.64 37.53
CA ILE A 210 8.75 -9.68 38.65
C ILE A 210 7.93 -10.23 39.81
N GLY A 211 6.71 -10.71 39.57
CA GLY A 211 5.86 -11.28 40.63
C GLY A 211 6.50 -12.49 41.34
N LEU A 212 7.14 -13.39 40.58
CA LEU A 212 7.88 -14.52 41.15
C LEU A 212 9.09 -14.07 41.99
N ALA A 213 9.83 -13.07 41.53
CA ALA A 213 10.97 -12.50 42.26
C ALA A 213 10.53 -11.83 43.57
N GLU A 214 9.42 -11.09 43.56
CA GLU A 214 8.82 -10.50 44.75
C GLU A 214 8.38 -11.57 45.76
N GLN A 215 7.71 -12.63 45.30
CA GLN A 215 7.31 -13.74 46.15
C GLN A 215 8.53 -14.43 46.79
N ALA A 216 9.58 -14.70 46.01
CA ALA A 216 10.82 -15.29 46.51
C ALA A 216 11.52 -14.38 47.54
N SER A 217 11.50 -13.06 47.31
CA SER A 217 12.03 -12.07 48.25
C SER A 217 11.27 -12.09 49.57
N GLN A 218 9.93 -12.09 49.52
CA GLN A 218 9.08 -12.18 50.72
C GLN A 218 9.33 -13.47 51.51
N GLU A 219 9.45 -14.61 50.82
CA GLU A 219 9.72 -15.88 51.49
C GLU A 219 11.11 -15.90 52.12
N THR A 220 12.10 -15.32 51.45
CA THR A 220 13.45 -15.15 52.02
C THR A 220 13.41 -14.30 53.29
N ILE A 221 12.62 -13.21 53.30
CA ILE A 221 12.43 -12.39 54.50
C ILE A 221 11.77 -13.20 55.62
N ARG A 222 10.71 -13.98 55.31
CA ARG A 222 10.03 -14.84 56.29
C ARG A 222 10.97 -15.90 56.88
N LEU A 223 11.77 -16.55 56.05
CA LEU A 223 12.75 -17.55 56.49
C LEU A 223 13.82 -16.90 57.38
N ARG A 224 14.32 -15.70 57.03
CA ARG A 224 15.26 -14.96 57.88
C ARG A 224 14.66 -14.60 59.24
N GLN A 225 13.40 -14.16 59.29
CA GLN A 225 12.71 -13.87 60.55
C GLN A 225 12.53 -15.14 61.40
N ARG A 226 12.19 -16.27 60.77
CA ARG A 226 12.09 -17.56 61.47
C ARG A 226 13.45 -17.99 62.02
N LEU A 227 14.50 -17.89 61.22
CA LEU A 227 15.87 -18.21 61.63
C LEU A 227 16.29 -17.37 62.84
N ALA A 228 16.07 -16.05 62.79
CA ALA A 228 16.38 -15.15 63.90
C ALA A 228 15.62 -15.51 65.20
N ARG A 229 14.34 -15.89 65.10
CA ARG A 229 13.57 -16.39 66.26
C ARG A 229 14.16 -17.67 66.82
N THR A 230 14.47 -18.65 65.97
CA THR A 230 15.08 -19.91 66.43
C THR A 230 16.48 -19.70 67.02
N GLU A 231 17.27 -18.77 66.49
CA GLU A 231 18.57 -18.40 67.06
C GLU A 231 18.42 -17.79 68.45
N GLN A 232 17.42 -16.91 68.63
CA GLN A 232 17.09 -16.33 69.94
C GLN A 232 16.64 -17.41 70.94
N GLU A 233 15.75 -18.32 70.54
CA GLU A 233 15.30 -19.44 71.39
C GLU A 233 16.47 -20.34 71.80
N VAL A 234 17.37 -20.66 70.87
CA VAL A 234 18.58 -21.44 71.16
C VAL A 234 19.47 -20.71 72.17
N HIS A 235 19.66 -19.40 71.99
CA HIS A 235 20.43 -18.57 72.91
C HIS A 235 19.81 -18.57 74.33
N ASP A 236 18.49 -18.42 74.43
CA ASP A 236 17.78 -18.40 75.71
C ASP A 236 17.85 -19.76 76.42
N LEU A 237 17.63 -20.86 75.70
CA LEU A 237 17.78 -22.22 76.22
C LEU A 237 19.23 -22.52 76.67
N GLN A 238 20.23 -21.99 75.97
CA GLN A 238 21.63 -22.09 76.38
C GLN A 238 21.88 -21.32 77.69
N ALA A 239 21.30 -20.13 77.84
CA ALA A 239 21.39 -19.34 79.07
C ALA A 239 20.71 -20.05 80.25
N GLU A 240 19.52 -20.63 80.04
CA GLU A 240 18.84 -21.46 81.04
C GLU A 240 19.65 -22.69 81.43
N THR A 241 20.17 -23.43 80.44
CA THR A 241 21.04 -24.59 80.67
C THR A 241 22.25 -24.21 81.53
N LYS A 242 22.84 -23.04 81.28
CA LYS A 242 23.94 -22.51 82.09
C LYS A 242 23.50 -22.22 83.53
N ARG A 243 22.36 -21.56 83.72
CA ARG A 243 21.78 -21.29 85.06
C ARG A 243 21.51 -22.59 85.84
N TYR A 244 20.93 -23.60 85.21
CA TYR A 244 20.69 -24.90 85.85
C TYR A 244 21.99 -25.61 86.24
N LYS A 245 23.02 -25.56 85.38
CA LYS A 245 24.35 -26.09 85.71
C LYS A 245 24.95 -25.39 86.92
N GLU A 246 24.88 -24.06 86.98
CA GLU A 246 25.36 -23.28 88.12
C GLU A 246 24.60 -23.65 89.41
N HIS A 247 23.28 -23.78 89.35
CA HIS A 247 22.46 -24.21 90.49
C HIS A 247 22.80 -25.64 90.97
N LEU A 248 22.98 -26.59 90.06
CA LEU A 248 23.41 -27.96 90.40
C LEU A 248 24.79 -27.96 91.06
N LEU A 249 25.73 -27.15 90.59
CA LEU A 249 27.05 -26.99 91.21
C LEU A 249 26.94 -26.39 92.62
N GLN A 250 26.07 -25.40 92.82
CA GLN A 250 25.80 -24.83 94.15
C GLN A 250 25.20 -25.89 95.10
N GLN A 251 24.19 -26.64 94.68
CA GLN A 251 23.61 -27.73 95.48
C GLN A 251 24.64 -28.80 95.81
N ALA A 252 25.47 -29.20 94.84
CA ALA A 252 26.56 -30.15 95.08
C ALA A 252 27.56 -29.62 96.12
N ASN A 253 27.89 -28.33 96.08
CA ASN A 253 28.77 -27.69 97.07
C ASN A 253 28.14 -27.61 98.46
N ILE A 254 26.84 -27.29 98.55
CA ILE A 254 26.07 -27.32 99.81
C ILE A 254 26.06 -28.74 100.38
N ALA A 255 25.71 -29.75 99.58
CA ALA A 255 25.70 -31.15 99.99
C ALA A 255 27.09 -31.61 100.47
N ARG A 256 28.18 -31.25 99.78
CA ARG A 256 29.56 -31.51 100.23
C ARG A 256 29.84 -30.85 101.59
N SER A 257 29.41 -29.62 101.80
CA SER A 257 29.63 -28.88 103.05
C SER A 257 28.81 -29.47 104.21
N GLN A 258 27.56 -29.85 103.95
CA GLN A 258 26.71 -30.57 104.90
C GLN A 258 27.29 -31.94 105.25
N ASN A 259 27.77 -32.71 104.28
CA ASN A 259 28.43 -33.99 104.53
C ASN A 259 29.66 -33.82 105.43
N LYS A 260 30.49 -32.81 105.19
CA LYS A 260 31.61 -32.45 106.09
C LYS A 260 31.12 -32.09 107.50
N LYS A 261 29.99 -31.37 107.63
CA LYS A 261 29.39 -31.03 108.94
C LYS A 261 28.86 -32.29 109.65
N ILE A 262 28.16 -33.17 108.93
CA ILE A 262 27.68 -34.46 109.44
C ILE A 262 28.86 -35.32 109.91
N GLU A 263 29.95 -35.38 109.14
CA GLU A 263 31.16 -36.11 109.56
C GLU A 263 31.77 -35.54 110.85
N ARG A 264 31.82 -34.20 111.01
CA ARG A 264 32.27 -33.57 112.26
C ARG A 264 31.34 -33.90 113.43
N LEU A 265 30.03 -33.72 113.25
CA LEU A 265 29.04 -34.05 114.28
C LEU A 265 29.05 -35.54 114.66
N LYS A 266 29.27 -36.44 113.70
CA LYS A 266 29.47 -37.87 113.97
C LYS A 266 30.72 -38.10 114.84
N LYS A 267 31.83 -37.43 114.53
CA LYS A 267 33.05 -37.48 115.36
C LYS A 267 32.79 -36.94 116.77
N ASP A 268 32.10 -35.81 116.91
CA ASP A 268 31.82 -35.18 118.21
C ASP A 268 30.79 -35.98 119.04
N SER A 269 29.78 -36.56 118.40
CA SER A 269 28.85 -37.51 119.04
C SER A 269 29.57 -38.75 119.52
N ASN A 270 30.51 -39.30 118.74
CA ASN A 270 31.34 -40.42 119.16
C ASN A 270 32.26 -40.04 120.34
N LYS A 271 32.80 -38.81 120.38
CA LYS A 271 33.57 -38.29 121.53
C LYS A 271 32.72 -38.08 122.78
N SER A 272 31.51 -37.55 122.64
CA SER A 272 30.57 -37.34 123.76
C SER A 272 30.07 -38.68 124.31
N LYS A 273 29.87 -39.69 123.45
CA LYS A 273 29.61 -41.08 123.88
C LYS A 273 30.80 -41.73 124.59
N ALA A 274 32.02 -41.21 124.37
CA ALA A 274 33.23 -41.63 125.07
C ALA A 274 33.53 -40.80 126.34
N GLN A 275 32.70 -39.79 126.67
CA GLN A 275 32.80 -38.99 127.88
C GLN A 275 31.68 -39.41 128.86
N PRO A 276 31.97 -40.21 129.90
CA PRO A 276 30.96 -40.62 130.87
C PRO A 276 30.68 -39.47 131.84
N THR A 277 29.44 -38.98 131.87
CA THR A 277 28.82 -38.33 133.04
C THR A 277 27.54 -39.14 133.26
N GLN A 278 27.38 -39.91 134.34
CA GLN A 278 27.31 -39.48 135.73
C GLN A 278 26.47 -38.21 135.91
N GLU A 279 25.23 -38.24 135.42
CA GLU A 279 24.06 -37.43 135.84
C GLU A 279 22.89 -37.91 134.97
N ASN A 280 22.20 -39.00 135.31
CA ASN A 280 21.14 -39.09 136.32
C ASN A 280 20.14 -37.92 136.31
N ALA A 281 19.00 -38.21 135.67
CA ALA A 281 17.65 -37.92 136.14
C ALA A 281 17.25 -36.47 136.45
N ARG A 282 16.38 -35.89 135.59
CA ARG A 282 15.10 -35.28 136.00
C ARG A 282 14.24 -34.83 134.81
N SER A 283 12.93 -34.99 135.00
CA SER A 283 11.79 -34.38 134.26
C SER A 283 11.45 -35.04 132.92
N GLU A 284 10.34 -35.75 132.69
CA GLU A 284 8.95 -35.72 133.22
C GLU A 284 8.26 -34.34 133.08
N VAL A 285 6.97 -34.36 132.70
CA VAL A 285 6.01 -33.25 132.45
C VAL A 285 5.95 -32.83 130.96
N VAL A 286 4.94 -33.22 130.15
CA VAL A 286 3.46 -32.95 130.14
C VAL A 286 3.11 -31.61 129.46
N LEU A 287 1.97 -31.65 128.71
CA LEU A 287 1.19 -30.59 128.02
C LEU A 287 1.61 -30.28 126.57
N GLU A 288 0.81 -30.65 125.57
CA GLU A 288 -0.42 -29.96 125.11
C GLU A 288 -0.16 -28.47 124.81
N SER A 289 -0.29 -28.07 123.53
CA SER A 289 -1.03 -26.86 123.19
C SER A 289 -1.36 -26.85 121.70
N GLU A 290 -2.64 -26.68 121.47
CA GLU A 290 -3.35 -26.36 120.25
C GLU A 290 -2.86 -25.07 119.56
N LYS A 291 -3.49 -24.83 118.40
CA LYS A 291 -3.73 -23.55 117.67
C LYS A 291 -2.82 -23.33 116.47
N SER A 292 -3.33 -23.62 115.27
CA SER A 292 -4.19 -22.74 114.45
C SER A 292 -3.45 -21.49 113.99
N VAL A 293 -3.05 -21.45 112.72
CA VAL A 293 -3.08 -20.22 111.91
C VAL A 293 -3.33 -20.61 110.46
N THR A 294 -4.56 -20.39 110.03
CA THR A 294 -4.94 -20.03 108.66
C THR A 294 -4.21 -18.75 108.25
N GLN A 295 -3.47 -18.78 107.14
CA GLN A 295 -3.11 -17.64 106.29
C GLN A 295 -2.86 -18.24 104.89
N SER A 296 -3.75 -18.17 103.89
CA SER A 296 -4.26 -16.96 103.22
C SER A 296 -3.13 -16.01 102.88
N TYR A 297 -2.48 -16.23 101.73
CA TYR A 297 -1.85 -15.29 100.78
C TYR A 297 -1.31 -16.17 99.64
N ASP A 298 -1.38 -15.88 98.36
CA ASP A 298 -2.15 -14.94 97.56
C ASP A 298 -1.98 -15.51 96.15
N ALA A 299 -3.05 -15.60 95.37
CA ALA A 299 -2.89 -15.74 93.94
C ALA A 299 -2.29 -14.43 93.43
N CYS A 300 -0.97 -14.40 93.21
CA CYS A 300 -0.40 -13.43 92.29
C CYS A 300 -0.69 -13.89 90.87
N GLU A 301 -1.95 -13.71 90.49
CA GLU A 301 -2.34 -13.44 89.11
C GLU A 301 -1.64 -12.12 88.75
N VAL A 302 -0.47 -12.24 88.11
CA VAL A 302 0.14 -11.10 87.46
C VAL A 302 -0.57 -10.97 86.11
N ASP A 303 -1.70 -10.28 86.14
CA ASP A 303 -2.24 -9.58 84.99
C ASP A 303 -1.17 -8.56 84.55
N LEU A 304 -0.30 -8.98 83.64
CA LEU A 304 0.38 -8.06 82.74
C LEU A 304 -0.62 -7.68 81.65
N GLU A 305 -1.62 -6.87 82.02
CA GLU A 305 -2.23 -5.95 81.06
C GLU A 305 -1.13 -5.01 80.58
N MET A 306 -0.60 -5.35 79.41
CA MET A 306 0.23 -4.45 78.62
C MET A 306 -0.67 -3.29 78.16
N PRO A 307 -0.41 -2.02 78.54
CA PRO A 307 -1.15 -0.91 77.99
C PRO A 307 -0.78 -0.78 76.51
N LEU A 308 -1.77 -1.03 75.64
CA LEU A 308 -1.76 -0.55 74.27
C LEU A 308 -1.79 0.98 74.31
N THR A 309 -0.62 1.61 74.33
CA THR A 309 -0.49 3.00 73.92
C THR A 309 -0.36 3.05 72.39
N PRO A 310 -1.30 3.70 71.68
CA PRO A 310 -1.10 4.03 70.28
C PRO A 310 -0.19 5.27 70.23
N SER A 311 1.13 5.06 70.23
CA SER A 311 2.06 6.15 69.94
C SER A 311 2.08 6.37 68.43
N SER A 312 1.19 7.26 68.01
CA SER A 312 1.30 7.99 66.76
C SER A 312 2.64 8.71 66.66
N SER A 313 3.03 8.96 65.40
CA SER A 313 3.99 9.96 64.94
C SER A 313 5.45 9.77 65.36
N LEU A 314 6.27 9.32 64.41
CA LEU A 314 7.42 10.09 63.96
C LEU A 314 7.80 9.64 62.55
N GLU A 315 7.39 10.46 61.58
CA GLU A 315 8.03 10.57 60.29
C GLU A 315 9.53 10.81 60.49
N ARG A 316 10.38 10.00 59.84
CA ARG A 316 11.76 10.36 59.56
C ARG A 316 12.29 9.57 58.37
N PRO A 317 13.32 10.08 57.69
CA PRO A 317 13.18 10.53 56.32
C PRO A 317 13.72 9.48 55.34
N LEU A 318 13.31 9.65 54.09
CA LEU A 318 13.99 9.15 52.90
C LEU A 318 15.52 9.36 53.02
N SER A 319 16.22 8.32 53.46
CA SER A 319 17.64 8.18 53.24
C SER A 319 17.80 7.47 51.91
N THR A 320 17.94 8.25 50.85
CA THR A 320 18.50 7.83 49.58
C THR A 320 19.98 7.52 49.77
N HIS A 321 20.30 6.42 50.45
CA HIS A 321 21.61 5.80 50.30
C HIS A 321 21.61 5.04 48.98
N ALA A 322 22.02 5.77 47.95
CA ALA A 322 22.56 5.20 46.74
C ALA A 322 23.79 4.36 47.12
N ASN A 323 23.54 3.11 47.50
CA ASN A 323 24.57 2.09 47.44
C ASN A 323 24.88 1.89 45.95
N ASN A 324 25.92 2.60 45.51
CA ASN A 324 26.70 2.26 44.33
C ASN A 324 27.29 0.86 44.54
N VAL A 325 26.45 -0.17 44.36
CA VAL A 325 26.94 -1.50 44.06
C VAL A 325 27.50 -1.39 42.65
N ARG A 326 28.82 -1.18 42.59
CA ARG A 326 29.60 -1.20 41.38
C ARG A 326 29.61 -2.64 40.87
N HIS A 327 28.63 -2.97 40.04
CA HIS A 327 28.66 -4.18 39.23
C HIS A 327 29.75 -3.99 38.17
N ASP A 328 31.00 -4.33 38.52
CA ASP A 328 32.08 -4.45 37.55
C ASP A 328 31.79 -5.67 36.65
N PHE A 329 30.96 -5.47 35.63
CA PHE A 329 30.83 -6.37 34.50
C PHE A 329 32.10 -6.24 33.65
N GLU A 330 33.09 -7.06 33.96
CA GLU A 330 34.42 -7.10 33.31
C GLU A 330 34.40 -7.57 31.83
N ALA A 331 33.24 -7.55 31.16
CA ALA A 331 33.06 -8.03 29.79
C ALA A 331 32.28 -7.08 28.86
N MET A 332 31.88 -5.88 29.29
CA MET A 332 31.32 -4.87 28.37
C MET A 332 32.35 -3.80 28.01
N PRO A 333 32.63 -3.56 26.71
CA PRO A 333 33.46 -2.44 26.31
C PRO A 333 32.82 -1.11 26.76
N PRO A 334 33.61 -0.14 27.24
CA PRO A 334 33.09 1.11 27.77
C PRO A 334 32.29 1.89 26.69
N PRO A 335 31.21 2.59 27.08
CA PRO A 335 30.40 3.40 26.16
C PRO A 335 31.17 4.67 25.78
N GLY A 336 32.12 4.55 24.86
CA GLY A 336 32.98 5.67 24.51
C GLY A 336 33.82 5.50 23.24
N GLY A 337 33.46 4.57 22.35
CA GLY A 337 34.37 4.21 21.25
C GLY A 337 33.73 3.73 19.94
N PHE A 338 32.42 3.88 19.73
CA PHE A 338 31.86 3.63 18.40
C PHE A 338 32.08 4.87 17.54
N ARG A 339 33.29 5.03 17.00
CA ARG A 339 33.50 5.87 15.82
C ARG A 339 32.86 5.15 14.66
N SER A 340 31.65 5.57 14.30
CA SER A 340 31.02 5.17 13.06
C SER A 340 31.91 5.62 11.90
N ASP A 341 32.60 4.68 11.26
CA ASP A 341 33.36 4.86 10.01
C ASP A 341 32.48 5.23 8.79
N TRP A 342 31.28 5.75 9.03
CA TRP A 342 30.34 6.27 8.04
C TRP A 342 30.51 7.77 7.79
N GLN A 343 31.72 8.30 7.94
CA GLN A 343 32.03 9.65 7.46
C GLN A 343 32.13 9.63 5.93
N LEU A 344 30.99 9.78 5.27
CA LEU A 344 30.92 10.06 3.84
C LEU A 344 31.58 11.43 3.58
N PRO A 345 32.61 11.51 2.72
CA PRO A 345 33.28 12.77 2.44
C PRO A 345 32.36 13.73 1.68
N ASP A 346 32.06 14.86 2.30
CA ASP A 346 31.08 15.86 1.89
C ASP A 346 31.55 16.78 0.74
N LYS A 347 32.37 16.28 -0.20
CA LYS A 347 33.00 17.11 -1.24
C LYS A 347 33.05 16.45 -2.61
N PHE A 348 31.91 16.41 -3.30
CA PHE A 348 31.88 16.28 -4.77
C PHE A 348 30.81 17.17 -5.42
N SER A 349 30.89 18.48 -5.20
CA SER A 349 30.26 19.46 -6.09
C SER A 349 31.20 19.77 -7.27
N LYS A 350 31.33 18.85 -8.22
CA LYS A 350 31.88 19.16 -9.56
C LYS A 350 30.81 18.88 -10.62
N LYS A 351 30.31 19.99 -11.20
CA LYS A 351 29.52 20.05 -12.43
C LYS A 351 30.09 19.06 -13.46
N ARG A 352 29.38 17.96 -13.72
CA ARG A 352 29.59 17.14 -14.92
C ARG A 352 28.58 17.52 -15.98
N LYS A 353 29.13 17.76 -17.15
CA LYS A 353 28.50 18.10 -18.42
C LYS A 353 27.49 17.01 -18.78
N ARG A 354 26.34 17.46 -19.22
CA ARG A 354 25.15 16.69 -19.59
C ARG A 354 25.40 16.03 -20.94
N ASP A 355 25.79 14.77 -20.93
CA ASP A 355 25.63 13.91 -22.11
C ASP A 355 24.44 12.99 -21.86
N SER A 356 23.52 13.10 -22.81
CA SER A 356 22.31 12.32 -22.96
C SER A 356 22.68 10.87 -23.22
N GLU A 357 22.17 9.93 -22.42
CA GLU A 357 21.60 8.69 -22.95
C GLU A 357 20.77 7.94 -21.90
N ASN A 358 19.68 7.37 -22.39
CA ASN A 358 18.65 6.65 -21.66
C ASN A 358 19.22 5.44 -20.90
N GLY A 359 18.86 5.32 -19.63
CA GLY A 359 19.10 4.09 -18.87
C GLY A 359 18.67 4.23 -17.42
N ARG A 360 17.38 3.99 -17.15
CA ARG A 360 16.88 3.68 -15.80
C ARG A 360 17.48 2.34 -15.38
N THR A 361 18.37 2.34 -14.40
CA THR A 361 18.61 1.16 -13.57
C THR A 361 18.65 1.58 -12.11
N ASP A 362 17.84 0.88 -11.33
CA ASP A 362 17.67 1.02 -9.90
C ASP A 362 19.00 0.85 -9.15
N GLY A 363 19.43 1.93 -8.49
CA GLY A 363 19.77 1.98 -7.06
C GLY A 363 20.75 1.00 -6.42
N PHE A 364 21.41 0.09 -7.13
CA PHE A 364 22.44 -0.78 -6.55
C PHE A 364 23.85 -0.24 -6.86
N PRO A 365 24.70 0.03 -5.84
CA PRO A 365 26.04 0.61 -6.02
C PRO A 365 27.07 -0.34 -6.67
N LEU A 366 26.64 -1.52 -7.13
CA LEU A 366 27.48 -2.53 -7.77
C LEU A 366 27.01 -2.75 -9.20
N SER A 367 27.87 -2.51 -10.18
CA SER A 367 27.60 -2.85 -11.57
C SER A 367 27.69 -4.37 -11.76
N LEU A 368 26.56 -4.98 -12.11
CA LEU A 368 26.45 -6.42 -12.36
C LEU A 368 26.48 -6.70 -13.87
N ASP A 369 27.02 -7.84 -14.27
CA ASP A 369 26.90 -8.37 -15.64
C ASP A 369 25.48 -8.90 -15.90
N THR A 370 25.20 -9.32 -17.14
CA THR A 370 23.90 -9.90 -17.53
C THR A 370 23.55 -11.20 -16.79
N LYS A 371 24.49 -11.78 -16.05
CA LYS A 371 24.33 -12.99 -15.22
C LYS A 371 24.29 -12.65 -13.72
N GLY A 372 24.21 -11.37 -13.34
CA GLY A 372 24.13 -10.92 -11.96
C GLY A 372 25.46 -10.96 -11.19
N ARG A 373 26.62 -11.06 -11.87
CA ARG A 373 27.94 -11.10 -11.24
C ARG A 373 28.57 -9.70 -11.23
N PRO A 374 29.29 -9.31 -10.17
CA PRO A 374 29.94 -8.00 -10.13
C PRO A 374 31.00 -7.88 -11.22
N LEU A 375 30.91 -6.83 -12.04
CA LEU A 375 31.85 -6.53 -13.14
C LEU A 375 33.23 -6.10 -12.63
N ARG A 376 33.35 -5.72 -11.36
CA ARG A 376 34.60 -5.35 -10.70
C ARG A 376 34.83 -6.25 -9.49
N THR A 377 36.10 -6.49 -9.17
CA THR A 377 36.51 -7.20 -7.95
C THR A 377 35.96 -6.45 -6.72
N VAL A 378 35.03 -7.10 -6.01
CA VAL A 378 34.50 -6.59 -4.74
C VAL A 378 35.46 -7.01 -3.64
N GLN A 379 36.11 -6.05 -3.00
CA GLN A 379 36.97 -6.32 -1.85
C GLN A 379 36.08 -6.74 -0.68
N LEU A 380 35.92 -8.05 -0.50
CA LEU A 380 35.30 -8.60 0.69
C LEU A 380 36.27 -8.36 1.85
N GLY A 381 35.80 -7.68 2.89
CA GLY A 381 36.60 -7.41 4.10
C GLY A 381 37.18 -8.70 4.70
N THR A 382 38.16 -8.53 5.59
CA THR A 382 38.87 -9.64 6.25
C THR A 382 37.90 -10.68 6.82
N ARG A 383 37.96 -11.91 6.27
CA ARG A 383 37.15 -13.05 6.74
C ARG A 383 37.44 -13.32 8.21
N ARG A 384 36.49 -12.99 9.10
CA ARG A 384 36.52 -13.45 10.49
C ARG A 384 35.96 -14.87 10.54
N THR A 385 36.82 -15.85 10.78
CA THR A 385 36.42 -17.23 11.07
C THR A 385 35.84 -17.29 12.48
N LEU A 386 34.52 -17.39 12.58
CA LEU A 386 33.86 -17.72 13.84
C LEU A 386 34.06 -19.21 14.12
N ARG A 387 34.90 -19.55 15.11
CA ARG A 387 34.95 -20.90 15.67
C ARG A 387 33.78 -21.05 16.64
N ALA A 388 32.80 -21.87 16.28
CA ALA A 388 31.77 -22.29 17.22
C ALA A 388 32.37 -23.29 18.23
N PRO A 389 32.08 -23.16 19.54
CA PRO A 389 32.48 -24.15 20.52
C PRO A 389 31.70 -25.46 20.27
N LEU A 390 32.42 -26.56 20.14
CA LEU A 390 31.87 -27.91 20.16
C LEU A 390 31.22 -28.14 21.53
N ARG A 391 29.94 -28.52 21.53
CA ARG A 391 29.21 -28.97 22.72
C ARG A 391 29.55 -30.42 23.03
#